data_AF-A0A8X6K540-F1
#
_entry.id   AF-A0A8X6K540-F1
#
_cell.length_a   1.000
_cell.length_b   1.000
_cell.length_c   1.000
_cell.angle_alpha   90.00
_cell.angle_beta   90.00
_cell.angle_gamma   90.00
#
_symmetry.space_group_name_H-M   'P 1'
#
loop_
_entity.id
_entity.type
_entity.pdbx_description
1 polymer ?
#
loop_
_entity_poly.entity_id
_entity_poly.type
_entity_poly.pdbx_seq_one_letter_code
_entity_poly.pdbx_strand_id
1 'polypeptide(L)'
;MTVTYSLNVSKARLCGFAKLLLRWRGSIYKLLYREMIIFCGLYYSLSALYRYVFTENQRTVFEKLTIYCEAFTNLIPLSFVLGFYVSIVVGRWWQQYLAIPWPDKVSMLIAAYVHGSDERGKIIRRTLARYLNLLSVLTFQSVSTSVKKRFPTLDHVEESGLMTKEERRARKEGRIKDDVLLQALLDEMHIFRGNCGMLFSYDWVSIPLVYTQVVTLAIYTYFLATVMGRQFRSRKGYPGHEVDLYIPIFTILQFFLYGVAKGCRATY
;
A
#
# COMPACT_ATOMS: atom_id res chain seq x y z
N MET A 1 2.43 9.20 -0.86
CA MET A 1 2.52 10.13 -2.00
C MET A 1 2.54 9.31 -3.29
N THR A 2 1.56 9.56 -4.16
CA THR A 2 1.36 8.88 -5.44
C THR A 2 2.50 9.20 -6.42
N VAL A 3 2.84 8.25 -7.30
CA VAL A 3 3.92 8.39 -8.27
C VAL A 3 3.38 8.12 -9.67
N THR A 4 3.21 9.17 -10.46
CA THR A 4 2.77 9.06 -11.86
C THR A 4 3.96 8.79 -12.78
N TYR A 5 3.81 7.81 -13.67
CA TYR A 5 4.81 7.46 -14.70
C TYR A 5 4.19 7.10 -16.06
N SER A 6 2.89 7.34 -16.24
CA SER A 6 2.13 6.95 -17.43
C SER A 6 2.74 7.50 -18.73
N LEU A 7 3.23 8.74 -18.71
CA LEU A 7 3.87 9.35 -19.89
C LEU A 7 5.15 8.61 -20.30
N ASN A 8 5.94 8.12 -19.34
CA ASN A 8 7.22 7.45 -19.59
C ASN A 8 7.04 6.08 -20.26
N VAL A 9 5.86 5.47 -20.11
CA VAL A 9 5.51 4.16 -20.69
C VAL A 9 4.43 4.26 -21.78
N SER A 10 4.14 5.47 -22.26
CA SER A 10 3.13 5.71 -23.30
C SER A 10 3.45 5.06 -24.66
N LYS A 11 4.73 4.77 -24.94
CA LYS A 11 5.18 4.08 -26.16
C LYS A 11 5.99 2.84 -25.79
N ALA A 12 5.68 1.71 -26.42
CA ALA A 12 6.46 0.48 -26.29
C ALA A 12 7.83 0.66 -26.97
N ARG A 13 8.87 0.88 -26.17
CA ARG A 13 10.27 0.96 -26.61
C ARG A 13 11.05 -0.19 -25.97
N LEU A 14 12.09 -0.69 -26.65
CA LEU A 14 12.94 -1.80 -26.19
C LEU A 14 13.39 -1.63 -24.72
N CYS A 15 13.92 -0.45 -24.38
CA CYS A 15 14.36 -0.12 -23.01
C CYS A 15 13.35 0.74 -22.23
N GLY A 16 12.07 0.69 -22.59
CA GLY A 16 11.01 1.48 -21.92
C GLY A 16 10.89 1.13 -20.45
N PHE A 17 10.68 -0.16 -20.12
CA PHE A 17 10.58 -0.63 -18.74
C PHE A 17 11.93 -0.64 -18.01
N ALA A 18 13.03 -0.93 -18.69
CA ALA A 18 14.36 -0.91 -18.08
C ALA A 18 14.70 0.46 -17.47
N LYS A 19 14.25 1.57 -18.09
CA LYS A 19 14.41 2.91 -17.53
C LYS A 19 13.67 3.12 -16.21
N LEU A 20 12.59 2.39 -15.93
CA LEU A 20 11.87 2.49 -14.66
C LEU A 20 12.67 1.88 -13.50
N LEU A 21 13.53 0.90 -13.77
CA LEU A 21 14.40 0.30 -12.75
C LEU A 21 15.44 1.30 -12.20
N LEU A 22 15.75 2.37 -12.94
CA LEU A 22 16.67 3.41 -12.47
C LEU A 22 15.99 4.44 -11.55
N ARG A 23 14.67 4.36 -11.34
CA ARG A 23 13.93 5.34 -10.54
C ARG A 23 14.08 5.03 -9.04
N TRP A 24 14.28 6.07 -8.23
CA TRP A 24 14.34 5.94 -6.75
C TRP A 24 13.02 6.24 -6.04
N ARG A 25 12.27 7.26 -6.48
CA ARG A 25 11.05 7.69 -5.81
C ARG A 25 9.92 6.70 -6.07
N GLY A 26 9.42 6.06 -4.99
CA GLY A 26 8.38 5.04 -5.05
C GLY A 26 8.86 3.71 -5.64
N SER A 27 10.17 3.48 -5.65
CA SER A 27 10.74 2.25 -6.18
C SER A 27 10.88 1.16 -5.13
N ILE A 28 11.06 -0.07 -5.60
CA ILE A 28 11.28 -1.24 -4.77
C ILE A 28 12.57 -1.12 -3.93
N TYR A 29 13.61 -0.45 -4.44
CA TYR A 29 14.87 -0.25 -3.73
C TYR A 29 14.66 0.60 -2.48
N LYS A 30 13.95 1.72 -2.59
CA LYS A 30 13.64 2.60 -1.45
C LYS A 30 12.78 1.87 -0.40
N LEU A 31 11.99 0.89 -0.81
CA LEU A 31 11.16 0.11 0.08
C LEU A 31 11.94 -1.00 0.80
N LEU A 32 12.89 -1.66 0.12
CA LEU A 32 13.56 -2.88 0.61
C LEU A 32 14.99 -2.67 1.13
N TYR A 33 15.59 -1.48 0.98
CA TYR A 33 17.02 -1.30 1.29
C TYR A 33 17.39 -1.69 2.74
N ARG A 34 16.52 -1.43 3.72
CA ARG A 34 16.80 -1.76 5.13
C ARG A 34 16.84 -3.27 5.34
N GLU A 35 15.84 -3.99 4.83
CA GLU A 35 15.78 -5.44 4.94
C GLU A 35 16.88 -6.11 4.12
N MET A 36 17.25 -5.53 2.96
CA MET A 36 18.38 -6.02 2.17
C MET A 36 19.69 -5.92 2.95
N ILE A 37 19.94 -4.79 3.65
CA ILE A 37 21.13 -4.63 4.50
C ILE A 37 21.13 -5.69 5.61
N ILE A 38 20.00 -5.94 6.26
CA ILE A 38 19.88 -6.99 7.30
C ILE A 38 20.14 -8.38 6.70
N PHE A 39 19.53 -8.68 5.56
CA PHE A 39 19.71 -9.96 4.85
C PHE A 39 21.17 -10.20 4.48
N CYS A 40 21.82 -9.22 3.84
CA CYS A 40 23.23 -9.30 3.50
C CYS A 40 24.11 -9.41 4.75
N GLY A 41 23.81 -8.65 5.80
CA GLY A 41 24.54 -8.72 7.08
C GLY A 41 24.50 -10.10 7.69
N LEU A 42 23.32 -10.75 7.74
CA LEU A 42 23.16 -12.12 8.24
C LEU A 42 23.83 -13.15 7.31
N TYR A 43 23.73 -12.97 6.00
CA TYR A 43 24.34 -13.88 5.04
C TYR A 43 25.87 -13.88 5.15
N TYR A 44 26.49 -12.69 5.14
CA TYR A 44 27.94 -12.55 5.20
C TYR A 44 28.51 -12.86 6.59
N SER A 45 27.75 -12.62 7.67
CA SER A 45 28.19 -13.04 9.01
C SER A 45 28.30 -14.56 9.10
N LEU A 46 27.32 -15.31 8.60
CA LEU A 46 27.38 -16.77 8.52
C LEU A 46 28.50 -17.26 7.61
N SER A 47 28.70 -16.60 6.45
CA SER A 47 29.79 -16.94 5.55
C SER A 47 31.16 -16.74 6.22
N ALA A 48 31.34 -15.65 6.98
CA ALA A 48 32.55 -15.38 7.73
C ALA A 48 32.77 -16.41 8.86
N LEU A 49 31.71 -16.79 9.59
CA LEU A 49 31.79 -17.85 10.61
C LEU A 49 32.23 -19.19 10.00
N TYR A 50 31.63 -19.60 8.88
CA TYR A 50 32.00 -20.83 8.18
C TYR A 50 33.46 -20.83 7.70
N ARG A 51 33.93 -19.72 7.12
CA ARG A 51 35.27 -19.61 6.53
C ARG A 51 36.36 -19.46 7.59
N TYR A 52 36.17 -18.61 8.59
CA TYR A 52 37.24 -18.20 9.50
C TYR A 52 37.18 -18.79 10.90
N VAL A 53 35.99 -19.20 11.38
CA VAL A 53 35.80 -19.61 12.78
C VAL A 53 35.59 -21.11 12.92
N PHE A 54 34.85 -21.74 12.00
CA PHE A 54 34.49 -23.15 12.13
C PHE A 54 35.66 -24.10 11.89
N THR A 55 35.77 -25.10 12.75
CA THR A 55 36.66 -26.27 12.59
C THR A 55 36.14 -27.23 11.52
N GLU A 56 36.99 -28.14 11.02
CA GLU A 56 36.62 -29.12 9.98
C GLU A 56 35.37 -29.94 10.30
N ASN A 57 35.23 -30.38 11.57
CA ASN A 57 34.04 -31.11 12.02
C ASN A 57 32.78 -30.24 11.99
N GLN A 58 32.88 -28.99 12.44
CA GLN A 58 31.76 -28.03 12.43
C GLN A 58 31.35 -27.64 11.00
N ARG A 59 32.32 -27.47 10.09
CA ARG A 59 32.05 -27.20 8.67
C ARG A 59 31.25 -28.33 8.02
N THR A 60 31.59 -29.58 8.33
CA THR A 60 30.84 -30.74 7.82
C THR A 60 29.38 -30.75 8.32
N VAL A 61 29.16 -30.40 9.58
CA VAL A 61 27.79 -30.28 10.13
C VAL A 61 27.04 -29.11 9.50
N PHE A 62 27.71 -27.96 9.33
CA PHE A 62 27.14 -26.80 8.67
C PHE A 62 26.73 -27.11 7.23
N GLU A 63 27.59 -27.78 6.45
CA GLU A 63 27.27 -28.19 5.07
C GLU A 63 26.01 -29.07 5.01
N LYS A 64 25.87 -30.04 5.92
CA LYS A 64 24.64 -30.85 6.02
C LYS A 64 23.41 -29.99 6.34
N LEU A 65 23.55 -29.02 7.25
CA LEU A 65 22.48 -28.09 7.59
C LEU A 65 22.08 -27.20 6.40
N THR A 66 23.05 -26.72 5.62
CA THR A 66 22.76 -25.92 4.41
C THR A 66 21.96 -26.72 3.38
N ILE A 67 22.31 -27.99 3.16
CA ILE A 67 21.57 -28.90 2.25
C ILE A 67 20.13 -29.10 2.74
N TYR A 68 19.94 -29.29 4.05
CA TYR A 68 18.62 -29.43 4.64
C TYR A 68 17.76 -28.16 4.44
N CYS A 69 18.32 -26.98 4.72
CA CYS A 69 17.61 -25.72 4.52
C CYS A 69 17.29 -25.46 3.04
N GLU A 70 18.20 -25.80 2.13
CA GLU A 70 17.99 -25.68 0.69
C GLU A 70 16.81 -26.56 0.23
N ALA A 71 16.74 -27.82 0.67
CA ALA A 71 15.61 -28.69 0.37
C ALA A 71 14.27 -28.11 0.85
N PHE A 72 14.24 -27.50 2.03
CA PHE A 72 13.04 -26.83 2.55
C PHE A 72 12.62 -25.61 1.73
N THR A 73 13.58 -24.82 1.21
CA THR A 73 13.23 -23.65 0.37
C THR A 73 12.50 -24.02 -0.92
N ASN A 74 12.75 -25.22 -1.47
CA ASN A 74 12.08 -25.70 -2.67
C ASN A 74 10.63 -26.15 -2.42
N LEU A 75 10.26 -26.42 -1.17
CA LEU A 75 8.92 -26.86 -0.79
C LEU A 75 7.93 -25.70 -0.62
N ILE A 76 8.41 -24.46 -0.41
CA ILE A 76 7.54 -23.31 -0.11
C ILE A 76 7.05 -22.67 -1.43
N PRO A 77 5.75 -22.74 -1.78
CA PRO A 77 5.22 -22.17 -3.01
C PRO A 77 4.95 -20.66 -2.84
N LEU A 78 6.02 -19.88 -2.60
CA LEU A 78 5.90 -18.44 -2.34
C LEU A 78 5.16 -17.68 -3.43
N SER A 79 5.42 -18.02 -4.70
CA SER A 79 4.80 -17.34 -5.85
C SER A 79 3.28 -17.45 -5.83
N PHE A 80 2.74 -18.62 -5.44
CA PHE A 80 1.30 -18.85 -5.36
C PHE A 80 0.68 -17.99 -4.25
N VAL A 81 1.17 -18.13 -3.02
CA VAL A 81 0.66 -17.41 -1.85
C VAL A 81 0.75 -15.89 -2.05
N LEU A 82 1.87 -15.44 -2.61
CA LEU A 82 2.08 -14.03 -2.90
C LEU A 82 1.14 -13.51 -4.00
N GLY A 83 0.92 -14.29 -5.06
CA GLY A 83 0.03 -13.93 -6.16
C GLY A 83 -1.40 -13.67 -5.70
N PHE A 84 -1.96 -14.56 -4.86
CA PHE A 84 -3.30 -14.35 -4.29
C PHE A 84 -3.35 -13.12 -3.40
N TYR A 85 -2.39 -12.99 -2.47
CA TYR A 85 -2.38 -11.87 -1.53
C TYR A 85 -2.26 -10.52 -2.24
N VAL A 86 -1.32 -10.39 -3.18
CA VAL A 86 -1.11 -9.16 -3.96
C VAL A 86 -2.36 -8.82 -4.77
N SER A 87 -3.01 -9.81 -5.38
CA SER A 87 -4.24 -9.58 -6.15
C SER A 87 -5.37 -9.03 -5.30
N ILE A 88 -5.57 -9.56 -4.08
CA ILE A 88 -6.57 -9.04 -3.13
C ILE A 88 -6.23 -7.60 -2.73
N VAL A 89 -4.96 -7.32 -2.41
CA VAL A 89 -4.54 -5.97 -1.99
C VAL A 89 -4.72 -4.96 -3.12
N VAL A 90 -4.26 -5.27 -4.33
CA VAL A 90 -4.42 -4.38 -5.50
C VAL A 90 -5.88 -4.17 -5.85
N GLY A 91 -6.70 -5.23 -5.77
CA GLY A 91 -8.14 -5.12 -5.97
C GLY A 91 -8.78 -4.16 -4.97
N ARG A 92 -8.51 -4.33 -3.67
CA ARG A 92 -9.00 -3.43 -2.61
C ARG A 92 -8.50 -2.01 -2.76
N TRP A 93 -7.23 -1.82 -3.11
CA TRP A 93 -6.65 -0.49 -3.35
C TRP A 93 -7.38 0.24 -4.49
N TRP A 94 -7.66 -0.46 -5.58
CA TRP A 94 -8.38 0.12 -6.71
C TRP A 94 -9.83 0.48 -6.35
N GLN A 95 -10.52 -0.39 -5.60
CA GLN A 95 -11.89 -0.10 -5.15
C GLN A 95 -11.95 1.09 -4.19
N GLN A 96 -10.96 1.26 -3.30
CA GLN A 96 -10.85 2.47 -2.48
C GLN A 96 -10.65 3.73 -3.32
N TYR A 97 -9.83 3.65 -4.37
CA TYR A 97 -9.63 4.77 -5.29
C TYR A 97 -10.93 5.14 -6.03
N LEU A 98 -11.69 4.15 -6.51
CA LEU A 98 -12.98 4.38 -7.16
C LEU A 98 -14.05 4.91 -6.19
N ALA A 99 -13.95 4.59 -4.91
CA ALA A 99 -14.85 5.08 -3.86
C ALA A 99 -14.53 6.52 -3.40
N ILE A 100 -13.50 7.18 -3.94
CA ILE A 100 -13.23 8.59 -3.61
C ILE A 100 -14.40 9.45 -4.12
N PRO A 101 -15.11 10.19 -3.25
CA PRO A 101 -16.26 10.99 -3.64
C PRO A 101 -15.83 12.29 -4.35
N TRP A 102 -16.10 12.36 -5.67
CA TRP A 102 -15.84 13.55 -6.49
C TRP A 102 -17.08 14.46 -6.53
N PRO A 103 -16.95 15.77 -6.25
CA PRO A 103 -18.09 16.68 -6.16
C PRO A 103 -18.63 17.12 -7.54
N ASP A 104 -17.93 16.81 -8.62
CA ASP A 104 -18.15 17.31 -9.98
C ASP A 104 -19.59 17.11 -10.45
N LYS A 105 -20.09 15.86 -10.37
CA LYS A 105 -21.43 15.51 -10.84
C LYS A 105 -22.53 16.22 -10.05
N VAL A 106 -22.44 16.21 -8.72
CA VAL A 106 -23.42 16.88 -7.86
C VAL A 106 -23.35 18.41 -8.04
N SER A 107 -22.16 18.97 -8.23
CA SER A 107 -21.96 20.41 -8.46
C SER A 107 -22.56 20.87 -9.79
N MET A 108 -22.44 20.07 -10.85
CA MET A 108 -23.10 20.34 -12.13
C MET A 108 -24.63 20.35 -11.98
N LEU A 109 -25.19 19.42 -11.21
CA LEU A 109 -26.64 19.35 -10.95
C LEU A 109 -27.12 20.52 -10.09
N ILE A 110 -26.36 20.91 -9.06
CA ILE A 110 -26.62 22.13 -8.27
C ILE A 110 -26.65 23.35 -9.21
N ALA A 111 -25.70 23.47 -10.13
CA ALA A 111 -25.67 24.57 -11.08
C ALA A 111 -26.86 24.57 -12.05
N ALA A 112 -27.33 23.39 -12.46
CA ALA A 112 -28.45 23.23 -13.39
C ALA A 112 -29.83 23.46 -12.74
N TYR A 113 -30.06 22.94 -11.53
CA TYR A 113 -31.38 22.93 -10.89
C TYR A 113 -31.60 24.08 -9.90
N VAL A 114 -30.54 24.66 -9.34
CA VAL A 114 -30.67 25.80 -8.40
C VAL A 114 -30.58 27.11 -9.17
N HIS A 115 -31.73 27.58 -9.63
CA HIS A 115 -31.87 28.85 -10.34
C HIS A 115 -31.80 30.07 -9.39
N GLY A 116 -31.67 31.26 -9.98
CA GLY A 116 -31.52 32.52 -9.26
C GLY A 116 -30.19 33.19 -9.57
N SER A 117 -30.24 34.30 -10.29
CA SER A 117 -29.11 35.20 -10.57
C SER A 117 -28.88 36.22 -9.44
N ASP A 118 -29.80 36.27 -8.48
CA ASP A 118 -29.74 37.09 -7.28
C ASP A 118 -28.72 36.53 -6.27
N GLU A 119 -28.34 37.38 -5.31
CA GLU A 119 -27.34 37.02 -4.30
C GLU A 119 -27.79 35.81 -3.48
N ARG A 120 -29.10 35.66 -3.24
CA ARG A 120 -29.65 34.49 -2.55
C ARG A 120 -29.43 33.19 -3.33
N GLY A 121 -29.74 33.15 -4.63
CA GLY A 121 -29.48 31.99 -5.47
C GLY A 121 -27.98 31.60 -5.51
N LYS A 122 -27.11 32.61 -5.55
CA LYS A 122 -25.64 32.40 -5.48
C LYS A 122 -25.20 31.82 -4.14
N ILE A 123 -25.73 32.32 -3.02
CA ILE A 123 -25.44 31.80 -1.68
C ILE A 123 -25.89 30.34 -1.56
N ILE A 124 -27.09 29.99 -2.05
CA ILE A 124 -27.60 28.61 -1.99
C ILE A 124 -26.67 27.65 -2.75
N ARG A 125 -26.29 27.96 -3.99
CA ARG A 125 -25.37 27.12 -4.79
C ARG A 125 -24.02 26.91 -4.09
N ARG A 126 -23.44 27.99 -3.56
CA ARG A 126 -22.14 27.93 -2.84
C ARG A 126 -22.24 27.11 -1.56
N THR A 127 -23.31 27.28 -0.80
CA THR A 127 -23.56 26.55 0.45
C THR A 127 -23.72 25.05 0.20
N LEU A 128 -24.50 24.65 -0.82
CA LEU A 128 -24.67 23.24 -1.19
C LEU A 128 -23.34 22.59 -1.63
N ALA A 129 -22.59 23.26 -2.49
CA ALA A 129 -21.26 22.76 -2.91
C ALA A 129 -20.29 22.66 -1.71
N ARG A 130 -20.33 23.63 -0.79
CA ARG A 130 -19.51 23.61 0.42
C ARG A 130 -19.90 22.47 1.35
N TYR A 131 -21.17 22.13 1.50
CA TYR A 131 -21.60 20.98 2.30
C TYR A 131 -21.09 19.64 1.75
N LEU A 132 -21.07 19.47 0.42
CA LEU A 132 -20.46 18.30 -0.20
C LEU A 132 -18.96 18.20 0.12
N ASN A 133 -18.25 19.31 -0.04
CA ASN A 133 -16.82 19.37 0.27
C ASN A 133 -16.54 19.13 1.76
N LEU A 134 -17.39 19.66 2.64
CA LEU A 134 -17.29 19.43 4.08
C LEU A 134 -17.49 17.95 4.42
N LEU A 135 -18.47 17.28 3.81
CA LEU A 135 -18.68 15.84 3.99
C LEU A 135 -17.47 15.02 3.54
N SER A 136 -16.88 15.33 2.38
CA SER A 136 -15.64 14.69 1.92
C SER A 136 -14.50 14.91 2.90
N VAL A 137 -14.30 16.14 3.37
CA VAL A 137 -13.21 16.47 4.30
C VAL A 137 -13.36 15.76 5.64
N LEU A 138 -14.58 15.68 6.19
CA LEU A 138 -14.84 14.93 7.43
C LEU A 138 -14.60 13.42 7.25
N THR A 139 -14.96 12.88 6.09
CA THR A 139 -14.68 11.48 5.73
C THR A 139 -13.18 11.26 5.66
N PHE A 140 -12.46 12.06 4.87
CA PHE A 140 -11.01 11.95 4.71
C PHE A 140 -10.24 12.23 6.00
N GLN A 141 -10.73 13.13 6.87
CA GLN A 141 -10.13 13.38 8.19
C GLN A 141 -10.15 12.12 9.05
N SER A 142 -11.16 11.26 8.89
CA SER A 142 -11.29 10.01 9.64
C SER A 142 -10.45 8.88 9.05
N VAL A 143 -10.42 8.73 7.72
CA VAL A 143 -9.76 7.60 7.04
C VAL A 143 -8.32 7.89 6.57
N SER A 144 -7.92 9.15 6.42
CA SER A 144 -6.62 9.53 5.89
C SER A 144 -5.77 10.26 6.92
N THR A 145 -4.66 9.63 7.31
CA THR A 145 -3.68 10.25 8.24
C THR A 145 -3.10 11.57 7.70
N SER A 146 -2.98 11.71 6.38
CA SER A 146 -2.46 12.95 5.77
C SER A 146 -3.47 14.11 5.92
N VAL A 147 -4.76 13.82 5.78
CA VAL A 147 -5.82 14.81 5.98
C VAL A 147 -6.02 15.08 7.47
N LYS A 148 -5.94 14.06 8.33
CA LYS A 148 -5.97 14.23 9.79
C LYS A 148 -4.84 15.12 10.32
N LYS A 149 -3.64 15.03 9.74
CA LYS A 149 -2.53 15.93 10.08
C LYS A 149 -2.79 17.37 9.65
N ARG A 150 -3.48 17.58 8.52
CA ARG A 150 -3.85 18.90 8.03
C ARG A 150 -5.03 19.51 8.80
N PHE A 151 -5.99 18.69 9.20
CA PHE A 151 -7.15 19.08 9.99
C PHE A 151 -7.24 18.18 11.24
N PRO A 152 -6.51 18.48 12.33
CA PRO A 152 -6.55 17.63 13.53
C PRO A 152 -7.89 17.72 14.28
N THR A 153 -8.43 18.94 14.41
CA THR A 153 -9.68 19.23 15.12
C THR A 153 -10.73 19.83 14.19
N LEU A 154 -11.98 19.89 14.66
CA LEU A 154 -13.06 20.59 13.96
C LEU A 154 -12.83 22.11 13.88
N ASP A 155 -12.04 22.69 14.78
CA ASP A 155 -11.68 24.12 14.74
C ASP A 155 -10.86 24.43 13.47
N HIS A 156 -9.93 23.56 13.11
CA HIS A 156 -9.14 23.71 11.87
C HIS A 156 -10.02 23.62 10.60
N VAL A 157 -11.10 22.84 10.65
CA VAL A 157 -12.07 22.74 9.54
C VAL A 157 -12.91 24.00 9.46
N GLU A 158 -13.31 24.56 10.61
CA GLU A 158 -14.02 25.84 10.71
C GLU A 158 -13.16 27.01 10.21
N GLU A 159 -11.92 27.13 10.71
CA GLU A 159 -10.95 28.16 10.32
C GLU A 159 -10.61 28.12 8.82
N SER A 160 -10.64 26.93 8.22
CA SER A 160 -10.42 26.77 6.77
C SER A 160 -11.59 27.27 5.89
N GLY A 161 -12.69 27.72 6.50
CA GLY A 161 -13.88 28.19 5.79
C GLY A 161 -14.75 27.09 5.18
N LEU A 162 -14.46 25.82 5.49
CA LEU A 162 -15.25 24.67 5.03
C LEU A 162 -16.54 24.49 5.84
N MET A 163 -16.55 24.94 7.09
CA MET A 163 -17.70 24.88 8.01
C MET A 163 -17.92 26.24 8.67
N THR A 164 -19.17 26.70 8.78
CA THR A 164 -19.49 27.93 9.52
C THR A 164 -19.75 27.64 11.01
N LYS A 165 -19.66 28.68 11.86
CA LYS A 165 -19.96 28.59 13.30
C LYS A 165 -21.38 28.12 13.58
N GLU A 166 -22.34 28.63 12.83
CA GLU A 166 -23.76 28.27 12.97
C GLU A 166 -24.02 26.82 12.58
N GLU A 167 -23.35 26.30 11.56
CA GLU A 167 -23.48 24.89 11.16
C GLU A 167 -22.87 23.94 12.18
N ARG A 168 -21.73 24.31 12.78
CA ARG A 168 -21.13 23.54 13.87
C ARG A 168 -22.07 23.44 15.06
N ARG A 169 -22.77 24.54 15.36
CA ARG A 169 -23.79 24.60 16.41
C ARG A 169 -25.03 23.76 16.06
N ALA A 170 -25.59 23.94 14.86
CA ALA A 170 -26.74 23.16 14.38
C ALA A 170 -26.47 21.64 14.34
N ARG A 171 -25.23 21.22 14.05
CA ARG A 171 -24.79 19.82 14.13
C ARG A 171 -24.78 19.30 15.57
N LYS A 172 -24.25 20.07 16.53
CA LYS A 172 -24.29 19.69 17.95
C LYS A 172 -25.73 19.58 18.49
N GLU A 173 -26.64 20.36 17.92
CA GLU A 173 -28.06 20.42 18.31
C GLU A 173 -28.97 19.43 17.56
N GLY A 174 -28.45 18.66 16.59
CA GLY A 174 -29.19 17.59 15.90
C GLY A 174 -30.34 18.05 14.98
N ARG A 175 -30.29 19.28 14.45
CA ARG A 175 -31.45 19.94 13.80
C ARG A 175 -31.59 19.73 12.27
N ILE A 176 -30.75 18.93 11.63
CA ILE A 176 -30.75 18.77 10.17
C ILE A 176 -31.74 17.65 9.78
N LYS A 177 -32.79 17.98 9.03
CA LYS A 177 -33.80 17.04 8.47
C LYS A 177 -33.89 17.22 6.95
N ASP A 178 -34.10 16.11 6.23
CA ASP A 178 -34.20 16.06 4.77
C ASP A 178 -35.64 16.31 4.28
N ASP A 179 -35.79 16.91 3.09
CA ASP A 179 -37.08 17.23 2.45
C ASP A 179 -37.13 16.72 0.99
N VAL A 180 -38.30 16.27 0.51
CA VAL A 180 -38.46 15.25 -0.57
C VAL A 180 -38.54 15.81 -2.01
N LEU A 181 -38.58 17.13 -2.22
CA LEU A 181 -38.86 17.73 -3.55
C LEU A 181 -37.67 17.80 -4.54
N LEU A 182 -36.62 17.00 -4.32
CA LEU A 182 -35.38 17.08 -5.10
C LEU A 182 -34.73 15.72 -5.37
N GLN A 183 -35.54 14.74 -5.77
CA GLN A 183 -35.14 13.33 -5.85
C GLN A 183 -33.85 13.08 -6.67
N ALA A 184 -33.68 13.71 -7.83
CA ALA A 184 -32.47 13.55 -8.65
C ALA A 184 -31.19 14.12 -7.98
N LEU A 185 -31.28 15.22 -7.20
CA LEU A 185 -30.13 15.70 -6.43
C LEU A 185 -29.90 14.83 -5.20
N LEU A 186 -30.97 14.39 -4.53
CA LEU A 186 -30.90 13.52 -3.37
C LEU A 186 -30.27 12.17 -3.72
N ASP A 187 -30.64 11.57 -4.83
CA ASP A 187 -30.06 10.31 -5.32
C ASP A 187 -28.54 10.45 -5.53
N GLU A 188 -28.09 11.55 -6.11
CA GLU A 188 -26.66 11.82 -6.33
C GLU A 188 -25.93 12.15 -5.03
N MET A 189 -26.58 12.83 -4.09
CA MET A 189 -26.06 13.02 -2.73
C MET A 189 -25.98 11.70 -1.95
N HIS A 190 -26.92 10.77 -2.17
CA HIS A 190 -26.90 9.43 -1.60
C HIS A 190 -25.76 8.59 -2.18
N ILE A 191 -25.50 8.66 -3.49
CA ILE A 191 -24.32 8.03 -4.12
C ILE A 191 -23.03 8.60 -3.53
N PHE A 192 -22.93 9.92 -3.42
CA PHE A 192 -21.77 10.59 -2.82
C PHE A 192 -21.53 10.15 -1.37
N ARG A 193 -22.60 10.08 -0.57
CA ARG A 193 -22.58 9.56 0.80
C ARG A 193 -22.22 8.06 0.83
N GLY A 194 -22.73 7.27 -0.11
CA GLY A 194 -22.42 5.85 -0.25
C GLY A 194 -20.93 5.62 -0.48
N ASN A 195 -20.32 6.42 -1.35
CA ASN A 195 -18.86 6.44 -1.58
C ASN A 195 -18.07 6.79 -0.31
N CYS A 196 -18.53 7.79 0.44
CA CYS A 196 -17.94 8.09 1.76
C CYS A 196 -18.06 6.90 2.73
N GLY A 197 -19.22 6.25 2.77
CA GLY A 197 -19.48 5.05 3.56
C GLY A 197 -18.59 3.87 3.14
N MET A 198 -18.35 3.68 1.85
CA MET A 198 -17.43 2.66 1.35
C MET A 198 -15.99 2.89 1.82
N LEU A 199 -15.53 4.15 1.85
CA LEU A 199 -14.22 4.47 2.42
C LEU A 199 -14.14 4.11 3.91
N PHE A 200 -15.18 4.43 4.70
CA PHE A 200 -15.25 3.99 6.10
C PHE A 200 -15.28 2.46 6.24
N SER A 201 -16.00 1.76 5.38
CA SER A 201 -16.03 0.30 5.38
C SER A 201 -14.67 -0.32 5.08
N TYR A 202 -13.89 0.26 4.16
CA TYR A 202 -12.54 -0.20 3.87
C TYR A 202 -11.53 0.09 4.99
N ASP A 203 -11.70 1.21 5.68
CA ASP A 203 -10.90 1.61 6.84
C ASP A 203 -11.21 0.71 8.06
N TRP A 204 -12.50 0.49 8.36
CA TRP A 204 -12.94 -0.41 9.43
C TRP A 204 -12.55 -1.86 9.13
N VAL A 205 -12.96 -2.38 7.97
CA VAL A 205 -12.77 -3.79 7.61
C VAL A 205 -11.52 -3.94 6.76
N SER A 206 -10.37 -4.02 7.44
CA SER A 206 -9.08 -4.35 6.83
C SER A 206 -9.00 -5.79 6.31
N ILE A 207 -7.95 -6.13 5.55
CA ILE A 207 -7.71 -7.54 5.19
C ILE A 207 -7.54 -8.35 6.48
N PRO A 208 -8.16 -9.55 6.60
CA PRO A 208 -8.02 -10.38 7.79
C PRO A 208 -6.56 -10.55 8.20
N LEU A 209 -6.28 -10.29 9.48
CA LEU A 209 -4.92 -10.31 10.02
C LEU A 209 -4.19 -11.63 9.71
N VAL A 210 -4.90 -12.76 9.82
CA VAL A 210 -4.36 -14.09 9.53
C VAL A 210 -3.78 -14.20 8.10
N TYR A 211 -4.40 -13.58 7.08
CA TYR A 211 -3.86 -13.62 5.72
C TYR A 211 -2.54 -12.85 5.64
N THR A 212 -2.47 -11.69 6.28
CA THR A 212 -1.24 -10.89 6.33
C THR A 212 -0.13 -11.62 7.10
N GLN A 213 -0.48 -12.34 8.17
CA GLN A 213 0.46 -13.11 8.99
C GLN A 213 1.00 -14.32 8.22
N VAL A 214 0.13 -15.10 7.57
CA VAL A 214 0.54 -16.29 6.80
C VAL A 214 1.52 -15.91 5.68
N VAL A 215 1.23 -14.85 4.93
CA VAL A 215 2.12 -14.35 3.87
C VAL A 215 3.45 -13.87 4.45
N THR A 216 3.40 -13.13 5.56
CA THR A 216 4.61 -12.64 6.24
C THR A 216 5.49 -13.79 6.73
N LEU A 217 4.88 -14.77 7.38
CA LEU A 217 5.56 -15.96 7.89
C LEU A 217 6.18 -16.76 6.74
N ALA A 218 5.43 -17.02 5.67
CA ALA A 218 5.94 -17.75 4.51
C ALA A 218 7.19 -17.08 3.92
N ILE A 219 7.14 -15.76 3.70
CA ILE A 219 8.27 -15.00 3.15
C ILE A 219 9.47 -15.00 4.10
N TYR A 220 9.25 -14.76 5.40
CA TYR A 220 10.34 -14.67 6.37
C TYR A 220 10.98 -16.01 6.64
N THR A 221 10.20 -17.08 6.76
CA THR A 221 10.72 -18.44 6.92
C THR A 221 11.48 -18.88 5.67
N TYR A 222 11.00 -18.53 4.48
CA TYR A 222 11.73 -18.77 3.23
C TYR A 222 13.09 -18.07 3.25
N PHE A 223 13.15 -16.77 3.56
CA PHE A 223 14.41 -16.03 3.56
C PHE A 223 15.34 -16.45 4.68
N LEU A 224 14.82 -16.84 5.84
CA LEU A 224 15.61 -17.43 6.93
C LEU A 224 16.26 -18.75 6.47
N ALA A 225 15.49 -19.64 5.86
CA ALA A 225 16.03 -20.88 5.28
C ALA A 225 17.01 -20.59 4.13
N THR A 226 16.78 -19.54 3.34
CA THR A 226 17.66 -19.13 2.23
C THR A 226 19.00 -18.58 2.71
N VAL A 227 19.02 -17.81 3.81
CA VAL A 227 20.24 -17.30 4.44
C VAL A 227 21.20 -18.45 4.79
N MET A 228 20.66 -19.59 5.22
CA MET A 228 21.43 -20.80 5.51
C MET A 228 21.68 -21.65 4.25
N GLY A 229 20.63 -21.97 3.50
CA GLY A 229 20.67 -22.93 2.40
C GLY A 229 21.42 -22.46 1.15
N ARG A 230 21.58 -21.16 0.95
CA ARG A 230 22.31 -20.58 -0.20
C ARG A 230 23.74 -20.14 0.13
N GLN A 231 24.31 -20.63 1.22
CA GLN A 231 25.71 -20.38 1.57
C GLN A 231 26.65 -21.10 0.60
N PHE A 232 27.69 -20.40 0.13
CA PHE A 232 28.75 -21.02 -0.66
C PHE A 232 29.62 -21.91 0.23
N ARG A 233 29.88 -23.13 -0.24
CA ARG A 233 30.60 -24.19 0.47
C ARG A 233 31.99 -24.35 -0.13
N SER A 234 32.98 -24.64 0.71
CA SER A 234 34.39 -24.76 0.30
C SER A 234 34.73 -26.13 -0.29
N ARG A 235 33.97 -27.18 0.06
CA ARG A 235 34.30 -28.56 -0.30
C ARG A 235 33.65 -28.96 -1.64
N LYS A 236 34.49 -29.20 -2.65
CA LYS A 236 34.09 -29.74 -3.96
C LYS A 236 33.70 -31.20 -3.79
N GLY A 237 32.42 -31.52 -3.86
CA GLY A 237 31.93 -32.90 -3.67
C GLY A 237 30.41 -33.05 -3.59
N TYR A 238 29.65 -31.95 -3.49
CA TYR A 238 28.19 -31.97 -3.52
C TYR A 238 27.67 -31.43 -4.88
N PRO A 239 26.73 -32.14 -5.53
CA PRO A 239 26.17 -31.70 -6.81
C PRO A 239 25.48 -30.34 -6.66
N GLY A 240 25.69 -29.45 -7.65
CA GLY A 240 25.08 -28.11 -7.70
C GLY A 240 25.82 -27.01 -6.93
N HIS A 241 26.92 -27.32 -6.23
CA HIS A 241 27.71 -26.37 -5.43
C HIS A 241 29.19 -26.40 -5.79
N GLU A 242 29.49 -26.36 -7.09
CA GLU A 242 30.85 -26.49 -7.61
C GLU A 242 31.61 -25.15 -7.68
N VAL A 243 30.88 -24.04 -7.66
CA VAL A 243 31.40 -22.68 -7.86
C VAL A 243 31.10 -21.83 -6.63
N ASP A 244 32.14 -21.22 -6.06
CA ASP A 244 32.03 -20.19 -5.03
C ASP A 244 32.13 -18.81 -5.68
N LEU A 245 30.98 -18.13 -5.83
CA LEU A 245 30.94 -16.78 -6.40
C LEU A 245 31.11 -15.69 -5.34
N TYR A 246 31.17 -16.06 -4.05
CA TYR A 246 31.15 -15.18 -2.87
C TYR A 246 29.89 -14.32 -2.70
N ILE A 247 29.41 -13.72 -3.79
CA ILE A 247 28.22 -12.87 -3.86
C ILE A 247 27.04 -13.70 -4.40
N PRO A 248 25.97 -13.88 -3.62
CA PRO A 248 24.81 -14.68 -4.04
C PRO A 248 23.86 -13.85 -4.92
N ILE A 249 24.30 -13.48 -6.13
CA ILE A 249 23.59 -12.56 -7.05
C ILE A 249 22.14 -12.99 -7.28
N PHE A 250 21.91 -14.26 -7.59
CA PHE A 250 20.55 -14.76 -7.86
C PHE A 250 19.67 -14.80 -6.60
N THR A 251 20.24 -15.01 -5.43
CA THR A 251 19.51 -14.94 -4.15
C THR A 251 19.11 -13.51 -3.83
N ILE A 252 19.99 -12.54 -4.10
CA ILE A 252 19.66 -11.10 -3.99
C ILE A 252 18.56 -10.73 -4.99
N LEU A 253 18.59 -11.27 -6.21
CA LEU A 253 17.52 -11.05 -7.19
C LEU A 253 16.18 -11.65 -6.71
N GLN A 254 16.19 -12.88 -6.18
CA GLN A 254 15.01 -13.51 -5.57
C GLN A 254 14.48 -12.68 -4.39
N PHE A 255 15.35 -12.07 -3.60
CA PHE A 255 14.96 -11.15 -2.54
C PHE A 255 14.14 -9.98 -3.06
N PHE A 256 14.59 -9.34 -4.16
CA PHE A 256 13.81 -8.28 -4.80
C PHE A 256 12.48 -8.79 -5.37
N LEU A 257 12.46 -9.96 -6.01
CA LEU A 257 11.25 -10.52 -6.62
C LEU A 257 10.15 -10.85 -5.59
N TYR A 258 10.50 -11.52 -4.49
CA TYR A 258 9.51 -11.83 -3.44
C TYR A 258 9.26 -10.66 -2.48
N GLY A 259 10.20 -9.70 -2.40
CA GLY A 259 10.04 -8.47 -1.60
C GLY A 259 8.92 -7.55 -2.07
N VAL A 260 8.36 -7.76 -3.26
CA VAL A 260 7.19 -7.03 -3.80
C VAL A 260 5.99 -7.07 -2.83
N ALA A 261 5.85 -8.14 -2.02
CA ALA A 261 4.84 -8.27 -0.98
C ALA A 261 4.83 -7.10 0.02
N LYS A 262 6.00 -6.51 0.29
CA LYS A 262 6.13 -5.39 1.22
C LYS A 262 5.42 -4.14 0.69
N GLY A 263 5.37 -3.96 -0.63
CA GLY A 263 4.68 -2.83 -1.25
C GLY A 263 3.18 -2.85 -0.97
N CYS A 264 2.61 -4.05 -0.81
CA CYS A 264 1.20 -4.26 -0.53
C CYS A 264 0.82 -4.04 0.95
N ARG A 265 1.79 -4.15 1.88
CA ARG A 265 1.56 -3.89 3.32
C ARG A 265 1.57 -2.41 3.67
N ALA A 266 2.16 -1.56 2.84
CA ALA A 266 2.26 -0.11 3.07
C ALA A 266 0.98 0.68 2.69
N THR A 267 -0.10 -0.03 2.34
CA THR A 267 -1.40 0.52 1.92
C THR A 267 -2.50 0.40 2.98
N TYR A 268 -2.12 0.07 4.22
CA TYR A 268 -2.95 0.19 5.42
C TYR A 268 -2.42 1.32 6.29
#